data_AF-R5XM02-F1
#
_entry.id   AF-R5XM02-F1
#
_cell.length_a   1.000
_cell.length_b   1.000
_cell.length_c   1.000
_cell.angle_alpha   90.00
_cell.angle_beta   90.00
_cell.angle_gamma   90.00
#
_symmetry.space_group_name_H-M   'P 1'
#
loop_
_entity.id
_entity.type
_entity.pdbx_description
1 polymer ?
#
loop_
_entity_poly.entity_id
_entity_poly.type
_entity_poly.pdbx_seq_one_letter_code
_entity_poly.pdbx_strand_id
1 'polypeptide(L)'
;MKRLCTNCKRENEYIISETSSSYVYCEDCGNMKEIALKQDIFDSILKSMDTYFKHTKVKSIYDLKVNVKLKDGFLVEEINGNILKKKPCPFTLSKKDEYFFKNTVDYLIEDDLHISSSEIELHIEFIN
;
A
#
# COMPACT_ATOMS: atom_id res chain seq x y z
N MET A 1 -19.83 -19.55 0.68
CA MET A 1 -20.50 -19.44 1.98
C MET A 1 -19.82 -18.31 2.74
N LYS A 2 -20.51 -17.18 3.00
CA LYS A 2 -19.93 -16.07 3.78
C LYS A 2 -19.70 -16.55 5.22
N ARG A 3 -18.50 -16.32 5.77
CA ARG A 3 -18.21 -16.67 7.17
C ARG A 3 -18.90 -15.67 8.09
N LEU A 4 -19.43 -16.15 9.21
CA LEU A 4 -20.00 -15.28 10.24
C LEU A 4 -18.89 -14.61 11.06
N CYS A 5 -19.11 -13.35 11.45
CA CYS A 5 -18.25 -12.60 12.34
C CYS A 5 -18.19 -13.29 13.71
N THR A 6 -16.97 -13.46 14.23
CA THR A 6 -16.76 -14.08 15.54
C THR A 6 -17.37 -13.27 16.68
N ASN A 7 -17.44 -11.94 16.52
CA ASN A 7 -17.83 -10.99 17.56
C ASN A 7 -19.36 -10.82 17.66
N CYS A 8 -20.05 -10.62 16.53
CA CYS A 8 -21.49 -10.33 16.51
C CYS A 8 -22.35 -11.36 15.77
N LYS A 9 -21.75 -12.44 15.23
CA LYS A 9 -22.41 -13.53 14.49
C LYS A 9 -23.16 -13.11 13.22
N ARG A 10 -23.00 -11.87 12.75
CA ARG A 10 -23.50 -11.39 11.44
C ARG A 10 -22.56 -11.81 10.31
N GLU A 11 -22.97 -11.64 9.06
CA GLU A 11 -22.13 -11.96 7.91
C GLU A 11 -20.91 -11.04 7.83
N ASN A 12 -19.75 -11.59 7.44
CA ASN A 12 -18.61 -10.77 7.08
C ASN A 12 -18.69 -10.30 5.63
N GLU A 13 -18.12 -9.14 5.38
CA GLU A 13 -17.83 -8.60 4.07
C GLU A 13 -16.39 -8.90 3.64
N TYR A 14 -16.18 -8.87 2.33
CA TYR A 14 -14.93 -9.25 1.69
C TYR A 14 -14.48 -8.15 0.73
N ILE A 15 -13.22 -7.75 0.83
CA ILE A 15 -12.54 -6.92 -0.15
C ILE A 15 -11.57 -7.83 -0.91
N ILE A 16 -11.64 -7.78 -2.24
CA ILE A 16 -10.63 -8.39 -3.11
C ILE A 16 -9.78 -7.25 -3.65
N SER A 17 -8.53 -7.19 -3.21
CA SER A 17 -7.63 -6.09 -3.57
C SER A 17 -7.07 -6.25 -4.98
N GLU A 18 -6.38 -5.21 -5.45
CA GLU A 18 -5.71 -5.21 -6.75
C GLU A 18 -4.54 -6.22 -6.84
N THR A 19 -4.04 -6.71 -5.69
CA THR A 19 -3.07 -7.82 -5.64
C THR A 19 -3.74 -9.21 -5.61
N SER A 20 -5.07 -9.26 -5.69
CA SER A 20 -5.90 -10.45 -5.48
C SER A 20 -5.88 -11.02 -4.05
N SER A 21 -5.39 -10.24 -3.07
CA SER A 21 -5.53 -10.57 -1.65
C SER A 21 -6.98 -10.40 -1.19
N SER A 22 -7.41 -11.24 -0.25
CA SER A 22 -8.76 -11.16 0.32
C SER A 22 -8.71 -10.68 1.76
N TYR A 23 -9.38 -9.55 2.04
CA TYR A 23 -9.53 -8.99 3.37
C TYR A 23 -10.96 -9.14 3.85
N VAL A 24 -11.11 -9.63 5.08
CA VAL A 24 -12.41 -9.95 5.68
C VAL A 24 -12.66 -9.01 6.85
N TYR A 25 -13.86 -8.42 6.89
CA TYR A 25 -14.28 -7.55 7.98
C TYR A 25 -15.78 -7.69 8.25
N CYS A 26 -16.25 -7.14 9.37
CA CYS A 26 -17.68 -7.12 9.68
C CYS A 26 -18.21 -5.69 9.67
N GLU A 27 -19.21 -5.42 8.83
CA GLU A 27 -19.84 -4.10 8.71
C GLU A 27 -20.63 -3.75 9.98
N ASP A 28 -21.38 -4.71 10.53
CA ASP A 28 -22.29 -4.46 11.67
C ASP A 28 -21.58 -4.04 12.96
N CYS A 29 -20.41 -4.62 13.26
CA CYS A 29 -19.67 -4.32 14.49
C CYS A 29 -18.31 -3.65 14.25
N GLY A 30 -17.96 -3.36 13.00
CA GLY A 30 -16.70 -2.73 12.61
C GLY A 30 -15.45 -3.60 12.79
N ASN A 31 -15.59 -4.87 13.20
CA ASN A 31 -14.44 -5.74 13.46
C ASN A 31 -13.56 -5.86 12.21
N MET A 32 -12.27 -5.56 12.36
CA MET A 32 -11.25 -5.56 11.30
C MET A 32 -11.49 -4.60 10.12
N LYS A 33 -12.54 -3.75 10.16
CA LYS A 33 -12.94 -2.91 9.02
C LYS A 33 -11.85 -1.93 8.60
N GLU A 34 -11.30 -1.17 9.55
CA GLU A 34 -10.23 -0.21 9.25
C GLU A 34 -8.98 -0.90 8.70
N ILE A 35 -8.59 -2.04 9.29
CA ILE A 35 -7.41 -2.80 8.84
C ILE A 35 -7.61 -3.30 7.40
N ALA A 36 -8.77 -3.89 7.10
CA ALA A 36 -9.08 -4.38 5.76
C ALA A 36 -9.02 -3.27 4.71
N LEU A 37 -9.57 -2.09 5.03
CA LEU A 37 -9.58 -0.93 4.13
C LEU A 37 -8.18 -0.31 3.97
N LYS A 38 -7.38 -0.24 5.04
CA LYS A 38 -5.97 0.20 4.96
C LYS A 38 -5.14 -0.72 4.07
N GLN A 39 -5.28 -2.03 4.23
CA GLN A 39 -4.55 -3.01 3.44
C GLN A 39 -4.94 -2.96 1.96
N ASP A 40 -6.22 -2.79 1.62
CA ASP A 40 -6.67 -2.59 0.24
C ASP A 40 -6.03 -1.33 -0.41
N ILE A 41 -5.94 -0.23 0.34
CA ILE A 41 -5.28 0.99 -0.12
C ILE A 41 -3.78 0.73 -0.37
N PHE A 42 -3.10 0.06 0.56
CA PHE A 42 -1.67 -0.25 0.43
C PHE A 42 -1.39 -1.15 -0.75
N ASP A 43 -2.16 -2.22 -0.90
CA ASP A 43 -2.07 -3.15 -2.03
C ASP A 43 -2.19 -2.44 -3.37
N SER A 44 -3.08 -1.45 -3.46
CA SER A 44 -3.24 -0.69 -4.69
C SER A 44 -2.00 0.13 -5.04
N ILE A 45 -1.36 0.76 -4.06
CA ILE A 45 -0.10 1.50 -4.28
C ILE A 45 1.04 0.54 -4.59
N LEU A 46 1.20 -0.53 -3.81
CA LEU A 46 2.26 -1.52 -4.01
C LEU A 46 2.14 -2.19 -5.38
N LYS A 47 0.92 -2.50 -5.85
CA LYS A 47 0.71 -3.07 -7.18
C LYS A 47 1.13 -2.13 -8.31
N SER A 48 0.95 -0.83 -8.10
CA SER A 48 1.37 0.22 -9.04
C SER A 48 2.90 0.27 -9.14
N MET A 49 3.60 0.27 -7.99
CA MET A 49 5.06 0.21 -7.92
C MET A 49 5.63 -1.05 -8.57
N ASP A 50 5.08 -2.22 -8.22
CA ASP A 50 5.43 -3.54 -8.78
C ASP A 50 5.34 -3.52 -10.31
N THR A 51 4.25 -2.95 -10.81
CA THR A 51 4.06 -2.79 -12.25
C THR A 51 5.10 -1.84 -12.84
N TYR A 52 5.39 -0.72 -12.18
CA TYR A 52 6.39 0.23 -12.63
C TYR A 52 7.79 -0.40 -12.70
N PHE A 53 8.24 -1.07 -11.65
CA PHE A 53 9.58 -1.68 -11.59
C PHE A 53 9.76 -2.77 -12.64
N LYS A 54 8.76 -3.64 -12.84
CA LYS A 54 8.82 -4.72 -13.83
C LYS A 54 8.85 -4.24 -15.28
N HIS A 55 8.18 -3.12 -15.59
CA HIS A 55 8.02 -2.65 -16.97
C HIS A 55 9.01 -1.55 -17.35
N THR A 56 9.59 -0.87 -16.37
CA THR A 56 10.55 0.19 -16.64
C THR A 56 11.93 -0.43 -16.84
N LYS A 57 12.40 -0.47 -18.09
CA LYS A 57 13.83 -0.62 -18.39
C LYS A 57 14.53 0.67 -17.96
N VAL A 58 14.70 0.88 -16.66
CA VAL A 58 15.34 2.10 -16.15
C VAL A 58 16.76 2.13 -16.70
N LYS A 59 17.06 3.10 -17.58
CA LYS A 59 18.39 3.22 -18.23
C LYS A 59 19.52 3.43 -17.22
N SER A 60 19.17 3.91 -16.02
CA SER A 60 20.02 4.06 -14.85
C SER A 60 19.10 3.95 -13.63
N ILE A 61 19.12 2.81 -12.93
CA ILE A 61 18.32 2.60 -11.72
C ILE A 61 18.74 3.57 -10.59
N TYR A 62 19.96 4.10 -10.67
CA TYR A 62 20.57 5.02 -9.70
C TYR A 62 19.89 6.40 -9.60
N ASP A 63 19.03 6.76 -10.55
CA ASP A 63 18.26 8.02 -10.52
C ASP A 63 16.80 7.82 -10.10
N LEU A 64 16.45 6.62 -9.60
CA LEU A 64 15.10 6.32 -9.17
C LEU A 64 14.76 7.07 -7.87
N LYS A 65 13.67 7.83 -7.91
CA LYS A 65 13.08 8.53 -6.77
C LYS A 65 11.66 8.04 -6.54
N VAL A 66 11.39 7.48 -5.38
CA VAL A 66 10.07 7.00 -4.96
C VAL A 66 9.62 7.80 -3.75
N ASN A 67 8.47 8.43 -3.86
CA ASN A 67 7.85 9.19 -2.78
C ASN A 67 6.41 8.69 -2.55
N VAL A 68 6.11 8.33 -1.31
CA VAL A 68 4.75 7.96 -0.88
C VAL A 68 4.38 8.80 0.33
N LYS A 69 3.38 9.65 0.16
CA LYS A 69 2.98 10.60 1.21
C LYS A 69 1.48 10.66 1.39
N LEU A 70 1.07 10.85 2.65
CA LEU A 70 -0.31 11.19 2.97
C LEU A 70 -0.50 12.70 2.82
N LYS A 71 -1.24 13.13 1.80
CA LYS A 71 -1.49 14.55 1.50
C LYS A 71 -2.96 14.80 1.21
N ASP A 72 -3.54 15.77 1.90
CA ASP A 72 -4.92 16.23 1.72
C ASP A 72 -5.96 15.10 1.79
N GLY A 73 -5.74 14.09 2.66
CA GLY A 73 -6.59 12.91 2.79
C GLY A 73 -6.40 11.85 1.71
N PHE A 74 -5.30 11.90 0.95
CA PHE A 74 -4.95 10.91 -0.05
C PHE A 74 -3.57 10.32 0.20
N LEU A 75 -3.44 9.01 0.02
CA LEU A 75 -2.14 8.37 -0.13
C LEU A 75 -1.70 8.54 -1.59
N VAL A 76 -0.60 9.26 -1.80
CA VAL A 76 -0.09 9.63 -3.12
C VAL A 76 1.24 8.94 -3.35
N GLU A 77 1.31 8.18 -4.44
CA GLU A 77 2.54 7.60 -4.99
C GLU A 77 3.07 8.49 -6.10
N GLU A 78 4.33 8.87 -5.99
CA GLU A 78 5.06 9.67 -6.95
C GLU A 78 6.39 8.97 -7.25
N ILE A 79 6.64 8.65 -8.52
CA ILE A 79 7.92 8.07 -8.98
C ILE A 79 8.54 9.01 -10.02
N ASN A 80 9.79 9.41 -9.77
CA ASN A 80 10.55 10.36 -10.61
C ASN A 80 9.76 11.65 -10.90
N GLY A 81 9.05 12.16 -9.89
CA GLY A 81 8.21 13.37 -9.98
C GLY A 81 6.84 13.17 -10.64
N ASN A 82 6.54 11.97 -11.16
CA ASN A 82 5.23 11.67 -11.76
C ASN A 82 4.32 11.00 -10.74
N ILE A 83 3.13 11.56 -10.53
CA ILE A 83 2.10 10.90 -9.72
C ILE A 83 1.56 9.71 -10.50
N LEU A 84 1.91 8.50 -10.07
CA LEU A 84 1.40 7.27 -10.70
C LEU A 84 0.06 6.87 -10.11
N LYS A 85 -0.11 7.08 -8.80
CA LYS A 85 -1.34 6.69 -8.12
C LYS A 85 -1.70 7.62 -6.98
N LYS A 86 -3.01 7.76 -6.79
CA LYS A 86 -3.61 8.56 -5.73
C LYS A 86 -4.85 7.83 -5.24
N LYS A 87 -4.86 7.46 -3.95
CA LYS A 87 -6.01 6.78 -3.33
C LYS A 87 -6.54 7.60 -2.16
N PRO A 88 -7.87 7.79 -2.07
CA PRO A 88 -8.47 8.35 -0.86
C PRO A 88 -8.07 7.52 0.36
N CYS A 89 -7.61 8.19 1.41
CA CYS A 89 -7.24 7.57 2.67
C CYS A 89 -8.01 8.29 3.79
N PRO A 90 -9.20 7.80 4.17
CA PRO A 90 -10.02 8.43 5.22
C PRO A 90 -9.52 8.10 6.63
N PHE A 91 -8.36 7.45 6.76
CA PHE A 91 -7.83 6.96 8.03
C PHE A 91 -6.60 7.75 8.44
N THR A 92 -6.39 7.85 9.75
CA THR A 92 -5.07 8.21 10.27
C THR A 92 -4.15 7.00 10.13
N LEU A 93 -3.01 7.19 9.49
CA LEU A 93 -1.97 6.19 9.39
C LEU A 93 -1.01 6.36 10.56
N SER A 94 -0.71 5.25 11.23
CA SER A 94 0.21 5.21 12.37
C SER A 94 1.66 5.03 11.92
N LYS A 95 2.63 5.26 12.82
CA LYS A 95 4.04 4.92 12.55
C LYS A 95 4.24 3.42 12.31
N LYS A 96 3.38 2.57 12.86
CA LYS A 96 3.41 1.12 12.57
C LYS A 96 2.99 0.84 11.13
N ASP A 97 1.99 1.56 10.63
CA ASP A 97 1.54 1.45 9.23
C ASP A 97 2.64 1.94 8.27
N GLU A 98 3.30 3.06 8.60
CA GLU A 98 4.45 3.59 7.86
C GLU A 98 5.61 2.60 7.81
N TYR A 99 5.96 2.01 8.95
CA TYR A 99 7.03 1.02 9.05
C TYR A 99 6.71 -0.26 8.26
N PHE A 100 5.49 -0.78 8.39
CA PHE A 100 5.03 -1.94 7.61
C PHE A 100 5.14 -1.68 6.12
N PHE A 101 4.60 -0.55 5.66
CA PHE A 101 4.58 -0.19 4.25
C PHE A 101 6.00 0.00 3.71
N LYS A 102 6.87 0.68 4.46
CA LYS A 102 8.27 0.87 4.08
C LYS A 102 9.01 -0.44 3.87
N ASN A 103 8.91 -1.38 4.82
CA ASN A 103 9.54 -2.68 4.67
C ASN A 103 9.02 -3.44 3.44
N THR A 104 7.72 -3.34 3.14
CA THR A 104 7.17 -3.98 1.93
C THR A 104 7.71 -3.35 0.65
N VAL A 105 7.90 -2.03 0.61
CA VAL A 105 8.53 -1.35 -0.53
C VAL A 105 10.00 -1.74 -0.65
N ASP A 106 10.73 -1.84 0.46
CA ASP A 106 12.12 -2.31 0.46
C ASP A 106 12.24 -3.69 -0.18
N TYR A 107 11.40 -4.65 0.23
CA TYR A 107 11.35 -5.99 -0.40
C TYR A 107 11.01 -5.93 -1.88
N LEU A 108 10.04 -5.09 -2.26
CA LEU A 108 9.62 -4.96 -3.66
C LEU A 108 10.76 -4.44 -4.56
N ILE A 109 11.55 -3.47 -4.06
CA ILE A 109 12.72 -2.96 -4.76
C ILE A 109 13.78 -4.04 -4.92
N GLU A 110 14.09 -4.77 -3.84
CA GLU A 110 15.08 -5.86 -3.86
C GLU A 110 14.68 -6.98 -4.82
N ASP A 111 13.41 -7.39 -4.80
CA ASP A 111 12.89 -8.48 -5.63
C ASP A 111 12.84 -8.11 -7.12
N ASP A 112 12.34 -6.91 -7.46
CA ASP A 112 12.10 -6.53 -8.87
C ASP A 112 13.30 -5.84 -9.54
N LEU A 113 14.10 -5.09 -8.78
CA LEU A 113 15.23 -4.30 -9.31
C LEU A 113 16.60 -4.92 -8.99
N HIS A 114 16.65 -5.91 -8.09
CA HIS A 114 17.89 -6.57 -7.66
C HIS A 114 18.95 -5.61 -7.09
N ILE A 115 18.49 -4.56 -6.40
CA ILE A 115 19.31 -3.56 -5.70
C ILE A 115 18.77 -3.32 -4.29
N SER A 116 19.57 -2.73 -3.42
CA SER A 116 19.08 -2.27 -2.11
C SER A 116 18.27 -0.98 -2.26
N SER A 117 17.22 -0.81 -1.46
CA SER A 117 16.49 0.46 -1.39
C SER A 117 17.35 1.64 -0.90
N SER A 118 18.51 1.37 -0.28
CA SER A 118 19.50 2.40 0.06
C SER A 118 20.22 3.01 -1.16
N GLU A 119 20.11 2.37 -2.33
CA GLU A 119 20.69 2.84 -3.60
C GLU A 119 19.77 3.80 -4.37
N ILE A 120 18.57 4.07 -3.85
CA ILE A 120 17.57 4.96 -4.47
C ILE A 120 17.10 6.03 -3.49
N GLU A 121 16.47 7.09 -4.01
CA GLU A 121 15.84 8.11 -3.18
C GLU A 121 14.43 7.64 -2.76
N LEU A 122 14.33 6.96 -1.61
CA LEU A 122 13.06 6.47 -1.05
C LEU A 122 12.55 7.34 0.10
N HIS A 123 11.40 7.98 -0.10
CA HIS A 123 10.70 8.77 0.90
C HIS A 123 9.30 8.20 1.16
N ILE A 124 9.04 7.77 2.39
CA ILE A 124 7.73 7.30 2.84
C ILE A 124 7.36 8.07 4.10
N GLU A 125 6.31 8.88 4.02
CA GLU A 125 5.90 9.79 5.09
C GLU A 125 4.38 9.81 5.22
N PHE A 126 3.85 9.16 6.25
CA PHE A 126 2.40 9.09 6.49
C PHE A 126 1.93 10.04 7.58
N ILE A 127 2.88 10.54 8.39
CA ILE A 127 2.64 11.45 9.50
C ILE A 127 3.52 12.67 9.28
N ASN A 128 2.88 13.83 9.15
CA ASN A 128 3.53 15.14 9.18
C ASN A 128 4.08 15.46 10.57
#